data_AF-A0A150PD21-F1
#
_entry.id   AF-A0A150PD21-F1
#
_cell.length_a   1.000
_cell.length_b   1.000
_cell.length_c   1.000
_cell.angle_alpha   90.00
_cell.angle_beta   90.00
_cell.angle_gamma   90.00
#
_symmetry.space_group_name_H-M   'P 1'
#
loop_
_entity.id
_entity.type
_entity.pdbx_description
1 polymer ?
#
loop_
_entity_poly.entity_id
_entity_poly.type
_entity_poly.pdbx_seq_one_letter_code
_entity_poly.pdbx_strand_id
1 'polypeptide(L)'
;MNRPRFVASALFLAGHLFALGCSAPRPEPEIASSAPQSGYAERYPAELQATASSFSEREDIAKRTTEQFKGYPDQLKKPDWKAVIDVIEQADAAGRGYDYVERVRAVDGAVAFFNENRDDLTRKVSGAAQYVVKQKGCDVDVTGATSHALEDGVERQLEKYVRDRNEAHRRLERHRASLGKENVAALEKQADAVSFTSYLVHIDMVEHKVRLRRMLEEMEAVKASIDEAVAVEREFQASDERTDEEKKASDARIDELGRSKAMLDASVTQAKQIDETMDERIAAAQKSYREAMDALLATLRKNAGLPAEPGNG
;
A
#
# COMPACT_ATOMS: atom_id res chain seq x y z
N MET A 1 -67.42 -30.50 25.04
CA MET A 1 -67.36 -31.96 25.21
C MET A 1 -66.13 -32.49 24.48
N ASN A 2 -65.30 -33.20 25.25
CA ASN A 2 -64.07 -33.95 24.95
C ASN A 2 -63.66 -34.18 23.48
N ARG A 3 -62.39 -33.88 23.20
CA ARG A 3 -61.57 -34.68 22.29
C ARG A 3 -60.30 -35.16 23.00
N PRO A 4 -59.82 -36.39 22.74
CA PRO A 4 -58.84 -37.07 23.56
C PRO A 4 -57.39 -36.84 23.11
N ARG A 5 -56.47 -37.06 24.05
CA ARG A 5 -55.02 -37.24 23.86
C ARG A 5 -54.69 -38.67 23.41
N PHE A 6 -53.40 -38.87 23.06
CA PHE A 6 -52.64 -40.10 22.76
C PHE A 6 -52.41 -40.32 21.24
N VAL A 7 -51.23 -40.63 20.70
CA VAL A 7 -49.90 -41.04 21.21
C VAL A 7 -48.84 -40.77 20.13
N ALA A 8 -47.60 -40.65 20.60
CA ALA A 8 -46.31 -40.61 19.93
C ALA A 8 -46.16 -41.35 18.57
N SER A 9 -45.30 -40.79 17.71
CA SER A 9 -44.12 -41.50 17.20
C SER A 9 -43.13 -40.50 16.61
N ALA A 10 -41.91 -40.55 17.15
CA ALA A 10 -40.73 -39.86 16.64
C ALA A 10 -40.27 -40.50 15.33
N LEU A 11 -39.94 -39.68 14.33
CA LEU A 11 -39.00 -40.06 13.29
C LEU A 11 -37.89 -39.00 13.24
N PHE A 12 -36.72 -39.40 13.74
CA PHE A 12 -35.45 -38.72 13.55
C PHE A 12 -35.15 -38.65 12.05
N LEU A 13 -35.14 -37.45 11.47
CA LEU A 13 -34.43 -37.18 10.23
C LEU A 13 -33.37 -36.12 10.52
N ALA A 14 -32.19 -36.58 10.93
CA ALA A 14 -30.99 -35.77 11.07
C ALA A 14 -30.47 -35.41 9.67
N GLY A 15 -31.11 -34.43 9.03
CA GLY A 15 -30.61 -33.77 7.84
C GLY A 15 -29.40 -32.92 8.20
N HIS A 16 -28.21 -33.45 7.93
CA HIS A 16 -26.95 -32.70 7.95
C HIS A 16 -26.99 -31.67 6.81
N LEU A 17 -27.50 -30.48 7.10
CA LEU A 17 -27.25 -29.29 6.31
C LEU A 17 -25.76 -28.96 6.45
N PHE A 18 -24.94 -29.53 5.57
CA PHE A 18 -23.65 -28.96 5.24
C PHE A 18 -23.91 -27.58 4.66
N ALA A 19 -23.87 -26.56 5.52
CA ALA A 19 -23.68 -25.18 5.13
C ALA A 19 -22.26 -25.07 4.54
N LEU A 20 -22.10 -25.48 3.29
CA LEU A 20 -21.06 -24.95 2.43
C LEU A 20 -21.37 -23.46 2.35
N GLY A 21 -20.69 -22.67 3.18
CA GLY A 21 -20.66 -21.22 3.06
C GLY A 21 -20.06 -20.90 1.69
N CYS A 22 -20.93 -20.79 0.69
CA CYS A 22 -20.60 -20.27 -0.62
C CYS A 22 -20.15 -18.82 -0.42
N SER A 23 -18.85 -18.59 -0.30
CA SER A 23 -18.24 -17.32 -0.62
C SER A 23 -18.33 -17.13 -2.13
N ALA A 24 -19.54 -16.85 -2.63
CA ALA A 24 -19.67 -16.29 -3.96
C ALA A 24 -18.81 -15.01 -3.98
N PRO A 25 -17.99 -14.80 -5.02
CA PRO A 25 -17.29 -13.54 -5.17
C PRO A 25 -18.33 -12.43 -5.09
N ARG A 26 -18.13 -11.50 -4.14
CA ARG A 26 -19.00 -10.32 -4.07
C ARG A 26 -18.86 -9.61 -5.42
N PRO A 27 -19.96 -9.14 -6.02
CA PRO A 27 -19.85 -8.39 -7.27
C PRO A 27 -18.85 -7.25 -7.06
N GLU A 28 -17.82 -7.23 -7.89
CA GLU A 28 -16.85 -6.13 -7.89
C GLU A 28 -17.59 -4.84 -8.26
N PRO A 29 -17.26 -3.70 -7.65
CA PRO A 29 -17.82 -2.42 -8.08
C PRO A 29 -17.51 -2.18 -9.55
N GLU A 30 -18.52 -1.89 -10.36
CA GLU A 30 -18.32 -1.43 -11.73
C GLU A 30 -17.80 0.01 -11.68
N ILE A 31 -16.53 0.20 -12.03
CA ILE A 31 -15.88 1.51 -12.13
C ILE A 31 -15.79 1.87 -13.61
N ALA A 32 -16.45 2.96 -14.02
CA ALA A 32 -16.38 3.45 -15.38
C ALA A 32 -14.97 3.97 -15.69
N SER A 33 -14.44 3.68 -16.89
CA SER A 33 -13.17 4.23 -17.33
C SER A 33 -13.25 5.76 -17.42
N SER A 34 -12.19 6.42 -16.96
CA SER A 34 -12.03 7.87 -17.09
C SER A 34 -11.35 8.28 -18.38
N ALA A 35 -11.06 7.33 -19.30
CA ALA A 35 -10.41 7.60 -20.58
C ALA A 35 -11.03 8.78 -21.35
N PRO A 36 -12.37 8.95 -21.43
CA PRO A 36 -12.99 10.08 -22.13
C PRO A 36 -12.75 11.47 -21.49
N GLN A 37 -12.17 11.54 -20.30
CA GLN A 37 -11.94 12.81 -19.59
C GLN A 37 -10.58 13.38 -19.97
N SER A 38 -10.55 14.57 -20.57
CA SER A 38 -9.30 15.21 -21.05
C SER A 38 -8.25 15.36 -19.95
N GLY A 39 -8.63 15.79 -18.74
CA GLY A 39 -7.70 15.93 -17.62
C GLY A 39 -7.13 14.59 -17.11
N TYR A 40 -7.86 13.48 -17.29
CA TYR A 40 -7.31 12.14 -17.03
C TYR A 40 -6.34 11.74 -18.14
N ALA A 41 -6.71 11.96 -19.39
CA ALA A 41 -5.89 11.63 -20.56
C ALA A 41 -4.56 12.41 -20.58
N GLU A 42 -4.57 13.66 -20.11
CA GLU A 42 -3.39 14.52 -19.94
C GLU A 42 -2.37 13.91 -18.98
N ARG A 43 -2.78 13.50 -17.78
CA ARG A 43 -1.88 12.97 -16.74
C ARG A 43 -1.55 11.48 -16.90
N TYR A 44 -2.30 10.79 -17.76
CA TYR A 44 -2.23 9.34 -17.93
C TYR A 44 -0.81 8.79 -18.23
N PRO A 45 0.00 9.35 -19.16
CA PRO A 45 1.33 8.80 -19.45
C PRO A 45 2.28 8.84 -18.25
N ALA A 46 2.17 9.88 -17.42
CA ALA A 46 2.96 10.03 -16.20
C ALA A 46 2.50 9.05 -15.12
N GLU A 47 1.19 8.88 -14.93
CA GLU A 47 0.64 7.87 -14.01
C GLU A 47 1.03 6.44 -14.43
N LEU A 48 1.03 6.13 -15.73
CA LEU A 48 1.43 4.84 -16.26
C LEU A 48 2.91 4.55 -15.96
N GLN A 49 3.77 5.53 -16.22
CA GLN A 49 5.19 5.41 -15.93
C GLN A 49 5.46 5.29 -14.43
N ALA A 50 4.79 6.09 -13.59
CA ALA A 50 4.91 5.99 -12.14
C ALA A 50 4.46 4.61 -11.63
N THR A 51 3.35 4.08 -12.14
CA THR A 51 2.86 2.74 -11.80
C THR A 51 3.89 1.67 -12.19
N ALA A 52 4.47 1.77 -13.38
CA ALA A 52 5.48 0.82 -13.87
C ALA A 52 6.79 0.88 -13.03
N SER A 53 7.31 2.08 -12.77
CA SER A 53 8.53 2.27 -11.95
C SER A 53 8.34 1.81 -10.51
N SER A 54 7.19 2.14 -9.93
CA SER A 54 6.89 1.80 -8.54
C SER A 54 6.94 0.29 -8.29
N PHE A 55 6.56 -0.56 -9.24
CA PHE A 55 6.70 -2.01 -9.09
C PHE A 55 8.13 -2.46 -8.76
N SER A 56 9.12 -1.92 -9.48
CA SER A 56 10.53 -2.24 -9.25
C SER A 56 11.01 -1.73 -7.89
N GLU A 57 10.54 -0.56 -7.45
CA GLU A 57 10.88 -0.02 -6.13
C GLU A 57 10.38 -0.93 -4.99
N ARG A 58 9.16 -1.48 -5.11
CA ARG A 58 8.64 -2.44 -4.11
C ARG A 58 9.43 -3.73 -4.09
N GLU A 59 9.78 -4.26 -5.27
CA GLU A 59 10.64 -5.44 -5.34
C GLU A 59 11.98 -5.20 -4.65
N ASP A 60 12.62 -4.04 -4.88
CA ASP A 60 13.88 -3.68 -4.24
C ASP A 60 13.75 -3.50 -2.72
N ILE A 61 12.65 -2.93 -2.25
CA ILE A 61 12.36 -2.82 -0.81
C ILE A 61 12.16 -4.22 -0.21
N ALA A 62 11.35 -5.06 -0.85
CA ALA A 62 11.06 -6.41 -0.37
C ALA A 62 12.33 -7.25 -0.32
N LYS A 63 13.17 -7.19 -1.36
CA LYS A 63 14.47 -7.87 -1.43
C LYS A 63 15.40 -7.41 -0.31
N ARG A 64 15.64 -6.11 -0.18
CA ARG A 64 16.53 -5.55 0.87
C ARG A 64 16.06 -5.93 2.27
N THR A 65 14.76 -5.93 2.51
CA THR A 65 14.20 -6.24 3.83
C THR A 65 14.29 -7.74 4.12
N THR A 66 13.96 -8.59 3.14
CA THR A 66 14.11 -10.05 3.21
C THR A 66 15.56 -10.46 3.53
N GLU A 67 16.56 -9.80 2.90
CA GLU A 67 17.98 -10.06 3.16
C GLU A 67 18.40 -9.78 4.61
N GLN A 68 17.68 -8.92 5.33
CA GLN A 68 17.96 -8.59 6.73
C GLN A 68 17.49 -9.67 7.71
N PHE A 69 16.56 -10.55 7.32
CA PHE A 69 15.96 -11.55 8.22
C PHE A 69 17.03 -12.44 8.86
N LYS A 70 18.09 -12.78 8.12
CA LYS A 70 19.23 -13.57 8.63
C LYS A 70 19.92 -12.96 9.86
N GLY A 71 19.90 -11.63 9.98
CA GLY A 71 20.54 -10.90 11.07
C GLY A 71 19.62 -10.60 12.26
N TYR A 72 18.31 -10.88 12.14
CA TYR A 72 17.35 -10.56 13.20
C TYR A 72 17.62 -11.28 14.53
N PRO A 73 17.97 -12.59 14.54
CA PRO A 73 18.28 -13.27 15.81
C PRO A 73 19.44 -12.64 16.57
N ASP A 74 20.48 -12.16 15.87
CA ASP A 74 21.69 -11.60 16.46
C ASP A 74 21.48 -10.22 17.10
N GLN A 75 20.37 -9.55 16.76
CA GLN A 75 20.00 -8.26 17.34
C GLN A 75 19.35 -8.39 18.72
N LEU A 76 18.99 -9.62 19.15
CA LEU A 76 18.28 -9.88 20.39
C LEU A 76 19.22 -10.37 21.49
N LYS A 77 19.12 -9.78 22.68
CA LYS A 77 19.95 -10.10 23.85
C LYS A 77 19.22 -11.08 24.77
N LYS A 78 19.44 -12.37 24.53
CA LYS A 78 18.86 -13.50 25.32
C LYS A 78 17.35 -13.35 25.56
N PRO A 79 16.54 -13.15 24.52
CA PRO A 79 15.09 -12.99 24.66
C PRO A 79 14.42 -14.32 25.08
N ASP A 80 13.16 -14.24 25.48
CA ASP A 80 12.27 -15.41 25.43
C ASP A 80 12.02 -15.79 23.96
N TRP A 81 12.78 -16.76 23.46
CA TRP A 81 12.71 -17.17 22.06
C TRP A 81 11.34 -17.69 21.62
N LYS A 82 10.51 -18.21 22.53
CA LYS A 82 9.15 -18.63 22.19
C LYS A 82 8.26 -17.43 21.92
N ALA A 83 8.39 -16.37 22.73
CA ALA A 83 7.69 -15.11 22.49
C ALA A 83 8.16 -14.44 21.20
N VAL A 84 9.46 -14.51 20.88
CA VAL A 84 9.99 -14.01 19.59
C VAL A 84 9.34 -14.72 18.40
N ILE A 85 9.22 -16.05 18.45
CA ILE A 85 8.57 -16.84 17.40
C ILE A 85 7.10 -16.39 17.22
N ASP A 86 6.33 -16.31 18.31
CA ASP A 86 4.91 -15.88 18.24
C ASP A 86 4.79 -14.49 17.59
N VAL A 87 5.64 -13.53 17.97
CA VAL A 87 5.64 -12.18 17.40
C VAL A 87 5.93 -12.19 15.90
N ILE A 88 6.95 -12.93 15.46
CA ILE A 88 7.36 -12.98 14.05
C ILE A 88 6.31 -13.69 13.19
N GLU A 89 5.74 -14.79 13.67
CA GLU A 89 4.63 -15.49 12.99
C GLU A 89 3.38 -14.61 12.89
N GLN A 90 3.02 -13.89 13.96
CA GLN A 90 1.90 -12.95 13.92
C GLN A 90 2.17 -11.76 12.98
N ALA A 91 3.42 -11.30 12.87
CA ALA A 91 3.78 -10.22 11.95
C ALA A 91 3.60 -10.64 10.48
N ASP A 92 4.06 -11.83 10.11
CA ASP A 92 3.86 -12.38 8.78
C ASP A 92 2.37 -12.59 8.46
N ALA A 93 1.62 -13.16 9.41
CA ALA A 93 0.18 -13.34 9.25
C ALA A 93 -0.56 -11.99 9.12
N ALA A 94 -0.16 -10.99 9.89
CA ALA A 94 -0.74 -9.65 9.84
C ALA A 94 -0.52 -8.98 8.48
N GLY A 95 0.66 -9.11 7.87
CA GLY A 95 0.96 -8.52 6.56
C GLY A 95 0.01 -8.96 5.44
N ARG A 96 -0.61 -10.14 5.59
CA ARG A 96 -1.61 -10.69 4.66
C ARG A 96 -3.05 -10.51 5.16
N GLY A 97 -3.23 -10.00 6.37
CA GLY A 97 -4.51 -9.81 7.02
C GLY A 97 -5.25 -8.59 6.49
N TYR A 98 -6.55 -8.75 6.23
CA TYR A 98 -7.39 -7.69 5.67
C TYR A 98 -7.33 -6.36 6.46
N ASP A 99 -7.39 -6.40 7.80
CA ASP A 99 -7.36 -5.20 8.66
C ASP A 99 -6.03 -4.42 8.53
N TYR A 100 -4.91 -5.14 8.40
CA TYR A 100 -3.60 -4.52 8.17
C TYR A 100 -3.49 -3.97 6.74
N VAL A 101 -3.91 -4.74 5.73
CA VAL A 101 -3.89 -4.33 4.32
C VAL A 101 -4.68 -3.04 4.11
N GLU A 102 -5.92 -2.97 4.59
CA GLU A 102 -6.76 -1.77 4.51
C GLU A 102 -6.10 -0.58 5.21
N ARG A 103 -5.39 -0.86 6.31
CA ARG A 103 -4.70 0.17 7.06
C ARG A 103 -3.48 0.72 6.31
N VAL A 104 -2.67 -0.14 5.70
CA VAL A 104 -1.53 0.28 4.88
C VAL A 104 -2.03 1.09 3.69
N ARG A 105 -3.08 0.64 2.98
CA ARG A 105 -3.70 1.40 1.88
C ARG A 105 -4.13 2.81 2.28
N ALA A 106 -4.78 2.95 3.45
CA ALA A 106 -5.19 4.25 3.97
C ALA A 106 -3.98 5.14 4.29
N VAL A 107 -2.89 4.56 4.82
CA VAL A 107 -1.65 5.27 5.09
C VAL A 107 -0.94 5.68 3.80
N ASP A 108 -0.84 4.80 2.82
CA ASP A 108 -0.24 5.10 1.51
C ASP A 108 -0.94 6.29 0.84
N GLY A 109 -2.27 6.33 0.88
CA GLY A 109 -3.04 7.48 0.40
C GLY A 109 -2.75 8.77 1.18
N ALA A 110 -2.61 8.68 2.50
CA ALA A 110 -2.28 9.85 3.33
C ALA A 110 -0.84 10.35 3.10
N VAL A 111 0.12 9.43 2.90
CA VAL A 111 1.50 9.75 2.55
C VAL A 111 1.57 10.41 1.18
N ALA A 112 0.86 9.87 0.18
CA ALA A 112 0.79 10.46 -1.15
C ALA A 112 0.26 11.90 -1.09
N PHE A 113 -0.87 12.12 -0.43
CA PHE A 113 -1.43 13.45 -0.24
C PHE A 113 -0.46 14.39 0.48
N PHE A 114 0.17 13.94 1.58
CA PHE A 114 1.11 14.77 2.33
C PHE A 114 2.31 15.16 1.47
N ASN A 115 2.88 14.21 0.71
CA ASN A 115 4.03 14.47 -0.16
C ASN A 115 3.70 15.44 -1.29
N GLU A 116 2.55 15.29 -1.93
CA GLU A 116 2.06 16.21 -2.98
C GLU A 116 1.86 17.64 -2.46
N ASN A 117 1.52 17.78 -1.18
CA ASN A 117 1.19 19.07 -0.57
C ASN A 117 2.27 19.55 0.42
N ARG A 118 3.41 18.85 0.52
CA ARG A 118 4.40 19.03 1.60
C ARG A 118 4.92 20.46 1.66
N ASP A 119 5.32 21.01 0.52
CA ASP A 119 5.91 22.35 0.46
C ASP A 119 4.89 23.44 0.84
N ASP A 120 3.64 23.31 0.41
CA ASP A 120 2.59 24.26 0.78
C ASP A 120 2.23 24.16 2.27
N LEU A 121 2.08 22.94 2.78
CA LEU A 121 1.77 22.67 4.19
C LEU A 121 2.89 23.17 5.10
N THR A 122 4.14 22.80 4.82
CA THR A 122 5.31 23.23 5.59
C THR A 122 5.45 24.75 5.54
N ARG A 123 5.33 25.38 4.37
CA ARG A 123 5.37 26.85 4.23
C ARG A 123 4.30 27.55 5.06
N LYS A 124 3.05 27.06 5.05
CA LYS A 124 1.95 27.63 5.84
C LYS A 124 2.16 27.48 7.34
N VAL A 125 2.53 26.27 7.79
CA VAL A 125 2.71 25.96 9.22
C VAL A 125 3.94 26.72 9.77
N SER A 126 5.07 26.64 9.07
CA SER A 126 6.31 27.33 9.45
C SER A 126 6.17 28.85 9.37
N GLY A 127 5.44 29.37 8.37
CA GLY A 127 5.12 30.80 8.26
C GLY A 127 4.27 31.31 9.42
N ALA A 128 3.25 30.55 9.83
CA ALA A 128 2.41 30.89 10.99
C ALA A 128 3.21 30.87 12.30
N ALA A 129 4.07 29.87 12.51
CA ALA A 129 4.95 29.79 13.67
C ALA A 129 5.93 30.97 13.71
N GLN A 130 6.59 31.26 12.59
CA GLN A 130 7.53 32.39 12.48
C GLN A 130 6.85 33.73 12.74
N TYR A 131 5.61 33.90 12.28
CA TYR A 131 4.82 35.11 12.52
C TYR A 131 4.59 35.33 14.02
N VAL A 132 4.17 34.31 14.75
CA VAL A 132 3.95 34.38 16.21
C VAL A 132 5.24 34.68 16.97
N VAL A 133 6.36 34.07 16.57
CA VAL A 133 7.69 34.32 17.16
C VAL A 133 8.09 35.79 16.99
N LYS A 134 7.96 36.33 15.77
CA LYS A 134 8.23 37.75 15.48
C LYS A 134 7.31 38.69 16.25
N GLN A 135 6.02 38.36 16.35
CA GLN A 135 5.05 39.17 17.10
C GLN A 135 5.40 39.28 18.59
N LYS A 136 6.04 38.25 19.16
CA LYS A 136 6.53 38.25 20.54
C LYS A 136 7.90 38.91 20.73
N GLY A 137 8.46 39.51 19.67
CA GLY A 137 9.75 40.19 19.72
C GLY A 137 10.95 39.25 19.79
N CYS A 138 10.78 37.97 19.43
CA CYS A 138 11.87 37.02 19.37
C CYS A 138 12.50 37.04 17.96
N ASP A 139 13.82 37.14 17.88
CA ASP A 139 14.59 37.13 16.63
C ASP A 139 15.25 35.75 16.39
N VAL A 140 14.42 34.70 16.41
CA VAL A 140 14.83 33.32 16.14
C VAL A 140 14.07 32.81 14.92
N ASP A 141 14.79 32.18 13.99
CA ASP A 141 14.19 31.45 12.88
C ASP A 141 13.77 30.04 13.35
N VAL A 142 12.48 29.77 13.29
CA VAL A 142 11.88 28.49 13.71
C VAL A 142 11.37 27.67 12.53
N THR A 143 11.57 28.14 11.29
CA THR A 143 10.98 27.52 10.10
C THR A 143 11.46 26.09 9.90
N GLY A 144 12.77 25.85 9.95
CA GLY A 144 13.35 24.51 9.82
C GLY A 144 12.90 23.54 10.92
N ALA A 145 12.88 23.99 12.17
CA ALA A 145 12.43 23.17 13.29
C ALA A 145 10.94 22.81 13.19
N THR A 146 10.11 23.75 12.72
CA THR A 146 8.67 23.54 12.55
C THR A 146 8.37 22.59 11.39
N SER A 147 9.05 22.74 10.25
CA SER A 147 8.93 21.82 9.12
C SER A 147 9.32 20.40 9.52
N HIS A 148 10.46 20.24 10.21
CA HIS A 148 10.90 18.93 10.70
C HIS A 148 9.91 18.31 11.68
N ALA A 149 9.37 19.10 12.63
CA ALA A 149 8.40 18.61 13.61
C ALA A 149 7.07 18.19 12.95
N LEU A 150 6.64 18.88 11.90
CA LEU A 150 5.46 18.49 11.12
C LEU A 150 5.68 17.14 10.43
N GLU A 151 6.82 16.98 9.76
CA GLU A 151 7.17 15.75 9.04
C GLU A 151 7.28 14.55 9.99
N ASP A 152 8.07 14.68 11.06
CA ASP A 152 8.23 13.64 12.08
C ASP A 152 6.90 13.31 12.78
N GLY A 153 6.07 14.34 13.04
CA GLY A 153 4.75 14.16 13.63
C GLY A 153 3.80 13.37 12.73
N VAL A 154 3.77 13.66 11.43
CA VAL A 154 2.97 12.92 10.45
C VAL A 154 3.49 11.48 10.31
N GLU A 155 4.79 11.30 10.13
CA GLU A 155 5.41 9.97 9.96
C GLU A 155 5.11 9.06 11.16
N ARG A 156 5.34 9.53 12.39
CA ARG A 156 5.07 8.76 13.61
C ARG A 156 3.60 8.43 13.79
N GLN A 157 2.72 9.37 13.43
CA GLN A 157 1.29 9.14 13.58
C GLN A 157 0.80 8.08 12.59
N LEU A 158 1.31 8.10 11.36
CA LEU A 158 1.01 7.10 10.33
C LEU A 158 1.59 5.73 10.72
N GLU A 159 2.83 5.68 11.18
CA GLU A 159 3.48 4.46 11.67
C GLU A 159 2.65 3.82 12.80
N LYS A 160 2.27 4.61 13.81
CA LYS A 160 1.38 4.15 14.89
C LYS A 160 0.04 3.63 14.34
N TYR A 161 -0.54 4.34 13.38
CA TYR A 161 -1.82 3.98 12.79
C TYR A 161 -1.78 2.60 12.09
N VAL A 162 -0.64 2.22 11.48
CA VAL A 162 -0.37 0.87 10.95
C VAL A 162 -0.17 -0.14 12.06
N ARG A 163 0.71 0.16 13.03
CA ARG A 163 1.02 -0.73 14.16
C ARG A 163 -0.20 -1.16 14.96
N ASP A 164 -1.17 -0.26 15.13
CA ASP A 164 -2.44 -0.56 15.83
C ASP A 164 -3.24 -1.71 15.17
N ARG A 165 -2.97 -2.01 13.89
CA ARG A 165 -3.63 -3.10 13.11
C ARG A 165 -2.73 -4.31 12.87
N ASN A 166 -1.56 -4.36 13.51
CA ASN A 166 -0.66 -5.50 13.45
C ASN A 166 -0.72 -6.29 14.77
N GLU A 167 -1.19 -7.54 14.71
CA GLU A 167 -1.34 -8.40 15.90
C GLU A 167 -0.01 -8.64 16.63
N ALA A 168 1.12 -8.60 15.92
CA ALA A 168 2.45 -8.75 16.51
C ALA A 168 2.73 -7.72 17.61
N HIS A 169 2.27 -6.47 17.44
CA HIS A 169 2.44 -5.42 18.45
C HIS A 169 1.60 -5.70 19.71
N ARG A 170 0.41 -6.30 19.56
CA ARG A 170 -0.38 -6.76 20.71
C ARG A 170 0.30 -7.90 21.45
N ARG A 171 1.02 -8.79 20.74
CA ARG A 171 1.83 -9.85 21.37
C ARG A 171 3.05 -9.30 22.07
N LEU A 172 3.75 -8.36 21.45
CA LEU A 172 4.90 -7.68 22.06
C LEU A 172 4.53 -7.02 23.39
N GLU A 173 3.41 -6.32 23.45
CA GLU A 173 2.98 -5.68 24.70
C GLU A 173 2.69 -6.69 25.81
N ARG A 174 2.07 -7.85 25.48
CA ARG A 174 1.83 -8.93 26.46
C ARG A 174 3.11 -9.55 27.00
N HIS A 175 4.17 -9.61 26.19
CA HIS A 175 5.46 -10.20 26.55
C HIS A 175 6.52 -9.15 26.95
N ARG A 176 6.14 -7.88 27.08
CA ARG A 176 7.07 -6.77 27.31
C ARG A 176 7.99 -6.97 28.51
N ALA A 177 7.45 -7.49 29.60
CA ALA A 177 8.20 -7.74 30.83
C ALA A 177 9.22 -8.88 30.68
N SER A 178 8.88 -9.97 29.98
CA SER A 178 9.79 -11.11 29.79
C SER A 178 10.84 -10.85 28.71
N LEU A 179 10.50 -10.07 27.68
CA LEU A 179 11.42 -9.71 26.61
C LEU A 179 12.44 -8.65 27.04
N GLY A 180 12.04 -7.71 27.91
CA GLY A 180 12.88 -6.60 28.32
C GLY A 180 12.96 -5.49 27.26
N LYS A 181 13.24 -4.26 27.70
CA LYS A 181 13.10 -3.04 26.88
C LYS A 181 13.90 -3.07 25.58
N GLU A 182 15.12 -3.59 25.61
CA GLU A 182 16.00 -3.62 24.42
C GLU A 182 15.49 -4.60 23.36
N ASN A 183 15.05 -5.80 23.76
CA ASN A 183 14.50 -6.78 22.82
C ASN A 183 13.15 -6.34 22.27
N VAL A 184 12.31 -5.69 23.08
CA VAL A 184 11.02 -5.14 22.61
C VAL A 184 11.25 -4.12 21.49
N ALA A 185 12.15 -3.15 21.69
CA ALA A 185 12.42 -2.14 20.67
C ALA A 185 13.01 -2.73 19.37
N ALA A 186 13.81 -3.79 19.48
CA ALA A 186 14.32 -4.51 18.30
C ALA A 186 13.20 -5.30 17.60
N LEU A 187 12.37 -6.02 18.36
CA LEU A 187 11.28 -6.82 17.82
C LEU A 187 10.15 -5.99 17.22
N GLU A 188 9.86 -4.80 17.75
CA GLU A 188 8.91 -3.86 17.12
C GLU A 188 9.33 -3.57 15.68
N LYS A 189 10.61 -3.23 15.46
CA LYS A 189 11.16 -2.96 14.12
C LYS A 189 11.16 -4.20 13.23
N GLN A 190 11.51 -5.36 13.79
CA GLN A 190 11.50 -6.62 13.03
C GLN A 190 10.06 -7.01 12.65
N ALA A 191 9.10 -6.85 13.55
CA ALA A 191 7.69 -7.13 13.29
C ALA A 191 7.12 -6.20 12.20
N ASP A 192 7.43 -4.90 12.25
CA ASP A 192 7.03 -3.96 11.20
C ASP A 192 7.62 -4.33 9.83
N ALA A 193 8.91 -4.67 9.81
CA ALA A 193 9.61 -5.07 8.59
C ALA A 193 9.05 -6.38 8.01
N VAL A 194 8.78 -7.39 8.84
CA VAL A 194 8.17 -8.66 8.42
C VAL A 194 6.76 -8.42 7.89
N SER A 195 5.89 -7.71 8.62
CA SER A 195 4.51 -7.48 8.18
C SER A 195 4.45 -6.66 6.89
N PHE A 196 5.28 -5.63 6.76
CA PHE A 196 5.34 -4.83 5.54
C PHE A 196 5.91 -5.61 4.37
N THR A 197 6.96 -6.40 4.55
CA THR A 197 7.52 -7.24 3.47
C THR A 197 6.52 -8.30 3.02
N SER A 198 5.81 -8.95 3.96
CA SER A 198 4.74 -9.90 3.66
C SER A 198 3.62 -9.24 2.84
N TYR A 199 3.20 -8.03 3.24
CA TYR A 199 2.26 -7.20 2.47
C TYR A 199 2.75 -6.92 1.04
N LEU A 200 4.00 -6.47 0.89
CA LEU A 200 4.55 -6.13 -0.42
C LEU A 200 4.50 -7.32 -1.40
N VAL A 201 5.04 -8.47 -1.00
CA VAL A 201 5.21 -9.62 -1.91
C VAL A 201 3.91 -10.37 -2.17
N HIS A 202 2.96 -10.36 -1.23
CA HIS A 202 1.72 -11.12 -1.36
C HIS A 202 0.53 -10.29 -1.84
N ILE A 203 0.52 -8.98 -1.60
CA ILE A 203 -0.62 -8.10 -1.84
C ILE A 203 -0.23 -6.99 -2.81
N ASP A 204 0.65 -6.07 -2.41
CA ASP A 204 0.90 -4.82 -3.13
C ASP A 204 1.46 -5.05 -4.55
N MET A 205 2.44 -5.93 -4.70
CA MET A 205 3.00 -6.24 -6.02
C MET A 205 1.98 -6.87 -6.97
N VAL A 206 1.04 -7.67 -6.45
CA VAL A 206 -0.03 -8.29 -7.24
C VAL A 206 -1.06 -7.23 -7.66
N GLU A 207 -1.42 -6.32 -6.77
CA GLU A 207 -2.32 -5.21 -7.07
C GLU A 207 -1.73 -4.26 -8.12
N HIS A 208 -0.43 -3.98 -8.04
CA HIS A 208 0.25 -3.17 -9.03
C HIS A 208 0.27 -3.83 -10.41
N LYS A 209 0.43 -5.14 -10.49
CA LYS A 209 0.28 -5.89 -11.75
C LYS A 209 -1.12 -5.70 -12.34
N VAL A 210 -2.17 -5.91 -11.53
CA VAL A 210 -3.56 -5.74 -11.98
C VAL A 210 -3.81 -4.31 -12.44
N ARG A 211 -3.34 -3.32 -11.68
CA ARG A 211 -3.45 -1.90 -12.05
C ARG A 211 -2.73 -1.59 -13.36
N LEU A 212 -1.50 -2.05 -13.53
CA LEU A 212 -0.70 -1.80 -14.74
C LEU A 212 -1.38 -2.38 -15.98
N ARG A 213 -1.88 -3.63 -15.89
CA ARG A 213 -2.62 -4.27 -16.99
C ARG A 213 -3.90 -3.52 -17.35
N ARG A 214 -4.69 -3.12 -16.35
CA ARG A 214 -5.89 -2.30 -16.59
C ARG A 214 -5.53 -0.99 -17.31
N MET A 215 -4.47 -0.31 -16.89
CA MET A 215 -4.01 0.89 -17.58
C MET A 215 -3.65 0.53 -19.04
N LEU A 216 -2.81 -0.47 -19.28
CA LEU A 216 -2.45 -0.90 -20.64
C LEU A 216 -3.66 -1.21 -21.54
N GLU A 217 -4.77 -1.72 -20.98
CA GLU A 217 -6.04 -1.94 -21.70
C GLU A 217 -6.74 -0.63 -22.11
N GLU A 218 -6.62 0.44 -21.32
CA GLU A 218 -7.26 1.73 -21.55
C GLU A 218 -6.49 2.64 -22.55
N MET A 219 -5.27 2.27 -22.94
CA MET A 219 -4.34 3.18 -23.65
C MET A 219 -4.88 3.74 -24.98
N GLU A 220 -5.57 2.93 -25.78
CA GLU A 220 -6.07 3.35 -27.10
C GLU A 220 -7.24 4.32 -26.94
N ALA A 221 -8.11 4.09 -25.94
CA ALA A 221 -9.19 5.00 -25.61
C ALA A 221 -8.65 6.35 -25.10
N VAL A 222 -7.58 6.32 -24.29
CA VAL A 222 -6.88 7.53 -23.84
C VAL A 222 -6.28 8.28 -25.03
N LYS A 223 -5.59 7.59 -25.95
CA LYS A 223 -5.01 8.20 -27.16
C LYS A 223 -6.05 8.92 -28.00
N ALA A 224 -7.21 8.28 -28.23
CA ALA A 224 -8.34 8.88 -28.92
C ALA A 224 -8.89 10.10 -28.18
N SER A 225 -8.99 10.02 -26.86
CA SER A 225 -9.51 11.11 -26.02
C SER A 225 -8.59 12.34 -26.00
N ILE A 226 -7.27 12.14 -26.10
CA ILE A 226 -6.32 13.25 -26.31
C ILE A 226 -6.60 13.95 -27.65
N ASP A 227 -6.79 13.18 -28.72
CA ASP A 227 -7.06 13.74 -30.05
C ASP A 227 -8.39 14.49 -30.11
N GLU A 228 -9.42 13.94 -29.49
CA GLU A 228 -10.73 14.59 -29.34
C GLU A 228 -10.61 15.88 -28.52
N ALA A 229 -9.92 15.86 -27.38
CA ALA A 229 -9.74 17.03 -26.54
C ALA A 229 -8.99 18.17 -27.28
N VAL A 230 -7.97 17.84 -28.08
CA VAL A 230 -7.28 18.82 -28.92
C VAL A 230 -8.22 19.41 -29.99
N ALA A 231 -9.09 18.60 -30.59
CA ALA A 231 -10.08 19.09 -31.55
C ALA A 231 -11.10 20.03 -30.89
N VAL A 232 -11.61 19.65 -29.72
CA VAL A 232 -12.56 20.47 -28.93
C VAL A 232 -11.95 21.82 -28.55
N GLU A 233 -10.69 21.85 -28.11
CA GLU A 233 -10.00 23.11 -27.79
C GLU A 233 -9.81 23.99 -29.03
N ARG A 234 -9.48 23.41 -30.19
CA ARG A 234 -9.38 24.17 -31.45
C ARG A 234 -10.72 24.75 -31.90
N GLU A 235 -11.80 23.99 -31.73
CA GLU A 235 -13.16 24.49 -32.00
C GLU A 235 -13.55 25.61 -31.03
N PHE A 236 -13.21 25.47 -29.75
CA PHE A 236 -13.39 26.52 -28.74
C PHE A 236 -12.71 27.82 -29.17
N GLN A 237 -11.45 27.75 -29.60
CA GLN A 237 -10.67 28.90 -30.08
C GLN A 237 -11.26 29.56 -31.34
N ALA A 238 -11.88 28.77 -32.22
CA ALA A 238 -12.42 29.22 -33.49
C ALA A 238 -13.75 29.99 -33.35
N SER A 239 -14.40 29.98 -32.18
CA SER A 239 -15.64 30.74 -31.98
C SER A 239 -15.39 32.25 -31.84
N ASP A 240 -16.30 33.05 -32.41
CA ASP A 240 -16.14 34.51 -32.57
C ASP A 240 -16.15 35.33 -31.27
N GLU A 241 -16.47 34.71 -30.12
CA GLU A 241 -16.66 35.40 -28.82
C GLU A 241 -15.55 35.13 -27.78
N ARG A 242 -14.36 34.63 -28.19
CA ARG A 242 -13.28 34.28 -27.25
C ARG A 242 -12.33 35.43 -26.95
N THR A 243 -12.03 35.63 -25.67
CA THR A 243 -11.00 36.58 -25.25
C THR A 243 -9.59 36.06 -25.52
N ASP A 244 -8.60 36.96 -25.55
CA ASP A 244 -7.19 36.57 -25.72
C ASP A 244 -6.70 35.69 -24.55
N GLU A 245 -7.17 35.94 -23.33
CA GLU A 245 -6.86 35.11 -22.16
C GLU A 245 -7.44 33.70 -22.28
N GLU A 246 -8.67 33.56 -22.78
CA GLU A 246 -9.30 32.26 -23.01
C GLU A 246 -8.56 31.45 -24.07
N LYS A 247 -8.17 32.10 -25.18
CA LYS A 247 -7.38 31.48 -26.24
C LYS A 247 -6.01 31.04 -25.72
N LYS A 248 -5.32 31.90 -24.96
CA LYS A 248 -4.04 31.56 -24.33
C LYS A 248 -4.14 30.38 -23.36
N ALA A 249 -5.21 30.30 -22.56
CA ALA A 249 -5.44 29.18 -21.67
C ALA A 249 -5.74 27.88 -22.44
N SER A 250 -6.45 27.99 -23.56
CA SER A 250 -6.70 26.88 -24.48
C SER A 250 -5.42 26.38 -25.17
N ASP A 251 -4.57 27.28 -25.66
CA ASP A 251 -3.26 26.94 -26.22
C ASP A 251 -2.41 26.15 -25.22
N ALA A 252 -2.38 26.58 -23.95
CA ALA A 252 -1.66 25.87 -22.89
C ALA A 252 -2.18 24.44 -22.68
N ARG A 253 -3.50 24.21 -22.77
CA ARG A 253 -4.10 22.87 -22.68
C ARG A 253 -3.75 22.02 -23.90
N ILE A 254 -3.81 22.58 -25.11
CA ILE A 254 -3.40 21.89 -26.35
C ILE A 254 -1.92 21.47 -26.27
N ASP A 255 -1.04 22.35 -25.79
CA ASP A 255 0.38 22.07 -25.65
C ASP A 255 0.67 20.96 -24.63
N GLU A 256 -0.06 20.94 -23.50
CA GLU A 256 0.05 19.86 -22.51
C GLU A 256 -0.46 18.53 -23.07
N LEU A 257 -1.64 18.52 -23.69
CA LEU A 257 -2.18 17.33 -24.37
C LEU A 257 -1.23 16.80 -25.46
N GLY A 258 -0.59 17.70 -26.21
CA GLY A 258 0.43 17.36 -27.20
C GLY A 258 1.66 16.70 -26.59
N ARG A 259 2.14 17.21 -25.44
CA ARG A 259 3.24 16.59 -24.67
C ARG A 259 2.85 15.21 -24.15
N SER A 260 1.65 15.08 -23.56
CA SER A 260 1.12 13.80 -23.09
C SER A 260 1.05 12.77 -24.21
N LYS A 261 0.54 13.16 -25.39
CA LYS A 261 0.49 12.27 -26.57
C LYS A 261 1.88 11.82 -27.00
N ALA A 262 2.85 12.73 -27.02
CA ALA A 262 4.22 12.42 -27.41
C ALA A 262 4.90 11.44 -26.43
N MET A 263 4.56 11.49 -25.15
CA MET A 263 5.07 10.58 -24.12
C MET A 263 4.37 9.22 -24.13
N LEU A 264 3.11 9.15 -24.55
CA LEU A 264 2.25 7.97 -24.39
C LEU A 264 2.86 6.69 -24.97
N ASP A 265 3.31 6.72 -26.23
CA ASP A 265 3.82 5.51 -26.91
C ASP A 265 5.10 4.98 -26.22
N ALA A 266 5.96 5.86 -25.69
CA ALA A 266 7.15 5.48 -24.93
C ALA A 266 6.78 4.89 -23.57
N SER A 267 5.87 5.52 -22.82
CA SER A 267 5.37 5.02 -21.53
C SER A 267 4.70 3.64 -21.68
N VAL A 268 3.91 3.44 -22.74
CA VAL A 268 3.29 2.15 -23.07
C VAL A 268 4.34 1.09 -23.35
N THR A 269 5.35 1.41 -24.15
CA THR A 269 6.43 0.47 -24.47
C THR A 269 7.16 0.02 -23.20
N GLN A 270 7.52 0.97 -22.33
CA GLN A 270 8.17 0.67 -21.06
C GLN A 270 7.28 -0.17 -20.13
N ALA A 271 5.99 0.19 -20.02
CA ALA A 271 5.04 -0.54 -19.18
C ALA A 271 4.84 -1.98 -19.65
N LYS A 272 4.76 -2.23 -20.97
CA LYS A 272 4.66 -3.58 -21.54
C LYS A 272 5.90 -4.44 -21.22
N GLN A 273 7.10 -3.89 -21.37
CA GLN A 273 8.34 -4.59 -21.02
C GLN A 273 8.38 -5.00 -19.54
N ILE A 274 7.84 -4.16 -18.66
CA ILE A 274 7.73 -4.50 -17.24
C ILE A 274 6.68 -5.60 -17.03
N ASP A 275 5.47 -5.44 -17.59
CA ASP A 275 4.36 -6.41 -17.47
C ASP A 275 4.76 -7.84 -17.87
N GLU A 276 5.53 -7.99 -18.96
CA GLU A 276 6.04 -9.28 -19.45
C GLU A 276 6.79 -10.09 -18.38
N THR A 277 7.42 -9.41 -17.41
CA THR A 277 8.24 -10.05 -16.36
C THR A 277 7.62 -10.00 -14.97
N MET A 278 6.47 -9.34 -14.78
CA MET A 278 5.90 -9.12 -13.45
C MET A 278 5.51 -10.43 -12.75
N ASP A 279 4.93 -11.38 -13.48
CA ASP A 279 4.50 -12.67 -12.89
C ASP A 279 5.70 -13.47 -12.36
N GLU A 280 6.78 -13.53 -13.13
CA GLU A 280 8.02 -14.21 -12.73
C GLU A 280 8.68 -13.52 -11.54
N ARG A 281 8.75 -12.18 -11.56
CA ARG A 281 9.33 -11.36 -10.48
C ARG A 281 8.52 -11.47 -9.18
N ILE A 282 7.18 -11.46 -9.25
CA ILE A 282 6.31 -11.71 -8.10
C ILE A 282 6.56 -13.11 -7.53
N ALA A 283 6.59 -14.14 -8.37
CA ALA A 283 6.84 -15.50 -7.93
C ALA A 283 8.22 -15.65 -7.27
N ALA A 284 9.25 -15.00 -7.83
CA ALA A 284 10.59 -14.97 -7.28
C ALA A 284 10.63 -14.25 -5.92
N ALA A 285 10.03 -13.07 -5.80
CA ALA A 285 9.97 -12.31 -4.56
C ALA A 285 9.24 -13.10 -3.45
N GLN A 286 8.10 -13.70 -3.77
CA GLN A 286 7.36 -14.55 -2.84
C GLN A 286 8.16 -15.79 -2.42
N LYS A 287 8.89 -16.41 -3.35
CA LYS A 287 9.76 -17.55 -3.04
C LYS A 287 10.89 -17.14 -2.10
N SER A 288 11.64 -16.08 -2.44
CA SER A 288 12.75 -15.59 -1.61
C SER A 288 12.29 -15.17 -0.21
N TYR A 289 11.12 -14.52 -0.11
CA TYR A 289 10.51 -14.20 1.17
C TYR A 289 10.23 -15.46 1.99
N ARG A 290 9.55 -16.46 1.42
CA ARG A 290 9.25 -17.73 2.11
C ARG A 290 10.52 -18.43 2.59
N GLU A 291 11.50 -18.60 1.71
CA GLU A 291 12.78 -19.26 2.07
C GLU A 291 13.51 -18.53 3.21
N ALA A 292 13.52 -17.20 3.20
CA ALA A 292 14.12 -16.40 4.26
C ALA A 292 13.34 -16.47 5.58
N MET A 293 12.00 -16.46 5.51
CA MET A 293 11.12 -16.61 6.66
C MET A 293 11.25 -17.99 7.30
N ASP A 294 11.28 -19.05 6.51
CA ASP A 294 11.50 -20.42 6.97
C ASP A 294 12.87 -20.57 7.65
N ALA A 295 13.92 -19.99 7.05
CA ALA A 295 15.25 -19.97 7.64
C ALA A 295 15.31 -19.18 8.96
N LEU A 296 14.61 -18.05 9.04
CA LEU A 296 14.47 -17.25 10.26
C LEU A 296 13.77 -18.07 11.35
N LEU A 297 12.59 -18.62 11.06
CA LEU A 297 11.82 -19.42 12.02
C LEU A 297 12.60 -20.67 12.47
N ALA A 298 13.29 -21.36 11.57
CA ALA A 298 14.14 -22.50 11.92
C ALA A 298 15.24 -22.09 12.92
N THR A 299 15.87 -20.93 12.70
CA THR A 299 16.90 -20.39 13.61
C THR A 299 16.30 -20.04 14.97
N LEU A 300 15.15 -19.36 15.00
CA LEU A 300 14.47 -18.99 16.24
C LEU A 300 14.02 -20.23 17.04
N ARG A 301 13.48 -21.25 16.36
CA ARG A 301 13.09 -22.53 16.99
C ARG A 301 14.27 -23.28 17.57
N LYS A 302 15.40 -23.32 16.85
CA LYS A 302 16.66 -23.86 17.37
C LYS A 302 17.08 -23.14 18.65
N ASN A 303 17.02 -21.81 18.67
CA ASN A 303 17.35 -21.01 19.86
C ASN A 303 16.36 -21.26 21.03
N ALA A 304 15.10 -21.58 20.72
CA ALA A 304 14.07 -21.95 21.70
C ALA A 304 14.15 -23.41 22.19
N GLY A 305 15.04 -24.24 21.63
CA GLY A 305 15.09 -25.68 21.90
C GLY A 305 13.85 -26.44 21.40
N LEU A 306 13.17 -25.91 20.38
CA LEU A 306 11.99 -26.51 19.76
C LEU A 306 12.38 -27.34 18.52
N PRO A 307 11.60 -28.38 18.18
CA PRO A 307 11.81 -29.10 16.92
C PRO A 307 11.59 -28.18 15.71
N ALA A 308 12.26 -28.48 14.60
CA ALA A 308 11.95 -27.88 13.31
C ALA A 308 10.47 -28.12 12.95
N GLU A 309 9.85 -27.18 12.23
CA GLU A 309 8.50 -27.41 11.73
C GLU A 309 8.46 -28.61 10.77
N PRO A 310 7.36 -29.38 10.73
CA PRO A 310 7.12 -30.28 9.61
C PRO A 310 7.01 -29.43 8.35
N GLY A 311 7.93 -29.63 7.39
CA GLY A 311 7.95 -28.83 6.16
C GLY A 311 6.61 -28.88 5.44
N ASN A 312 6.04 -27.71 5.14
CA ASN A 312 4.91 -27.60 4.24
C ASN A 312 5.43 -27.93 2.83
N GLY A 313 5.15 -29.15 2.37
CA GLY A 313 5.43 -29.61 1.01
C GLY A 313 4.57 -28.93 -0.03
#